data_AF-A0AA37PA76-F1
#
_entry.id   AF-A0AA37PA76-F1
#
_cell.length_a   1.000
_cell.length_b   1.000
_cell.length_c   1.000
_cell.angle_alpha   90.00
_cell.angle_beta   90.00
_cell.angle_gamma   90.00
#
_symmetry.space_group_name_H-M   'P 1'
#
loop_
_entity.id
_entity.type
_entity.pdbx_description
1 polymer ?
#
loop_
_entity_poly.entity_id
_entity_poly.type
_entity_poly.pdbx_seq_one_letter_code
_entity_poly.pdbx_strand_id
1 'polypeptide(L)'
;MSGINLSHLLTSGEYSDLTIIASGVHFKVHRCIVFSQCEAWKNLAGEYMYSGTYVTENIRCHVKKPTQTGGDSGKTDKSSAVANDSQDHLSSHGSDKLSYEDHSMLLSACVMIDAKKFKMKDLEIQAKNALVAVAPSLTEHADFIFTIEHILKHYQDHEGLDIVLRMIRPKFLKSLGMRRRLQAVMKSHPQLAMELIEPLVLELDKREMGHTHTAQDQHTMIKRDYAGSSTAVAGPQPASIQQESKRPNEEELEKPENKIRRTGN
;
A
#
# COMPACT_ATOMS: atom_id res chain seq x y z
N MET A 1 -9.13 -25.10 -23.48
CA MET A 1 -10.45 -24.43 -23.57
C MET A 1 -10.31 -23.02 -23.02
N SER A 2 -9.85 -22.09 -23.85
CA SER A 2 -9.74 -20.67 -23.51
C SER A 2 -10.96 -19.93 -24.06
N GLY A 3 -11.61 -19.08 -23.26
CA GLY A 3 -12.63 -18.13 -23.74
C GLY A 3 -14.07 -18.31 -23.25
N ILE A 4 -14.34 -19.24 -22.33
CA ILE A 4 -15.66 -19.28 -21.68
C ILE A 4 -15.70 -18.17 -20.62
N ASN A 5 -16.56 -17.19 -20.83
CA ASN A 5 -16.80 -16.12 -19.86
C ASN A 5 -17.68 -16.64 -18.71
N LEU A 6 -17.05 -16.92 -17.57
CA LEU A 6 -17.74 -17.39 -16.36
C LEU A 6 -18.19 -16.23 -15.43
N SER A 7 -17.98 -14.97 -15.84
CA SER A 7 -18.30 -13.81 -14.99
C SER A 7 -19.77 -13.76 -14.60
N HIS A 8 -20.68 -14.19 -15.49
CA HIS A 8 -22.12 -14.26 -15.18
C HIS A 8 -22.39 -15.16 -13.97
N LEU A 9 -21.81 -16.36 -13.94
CA LEU A 9 -21.99 -17.33 -12.85
C LEU A 9 -21.47 -16.79 -11.52
N LEU A 10 -20.35 -16.04 -11.55
CA LEU A 10 -19.79 -15.37 -10.37
C LEU A 10 -20.71 -14.26 -9.85
N THR A 11 -21.33 -13.48 -10.73
CA THR A 11 -22.22 -12.38 -10.33
C THR A 11 -23.61 -12.83 -9.91
N SER A 12 -24.20 -13.83 -10.58
CA SER A 12 -25.56 -14.28 -10.29
C SER A 12 -25.61 -15.28 -9.14
N GLY A 13 -24.52 -16.02 -8.91
CA GLY A 13 -24.49 -17.14 -7.97
C GLY A 13 -25.34 -18.34 -8.44
N GLU A 14 -25.79 -18.36 -9.70
CA GLU A 14 -26.56 -19.47 -10.23
C GLU A 14 -25.75 -20.76 -10.20
N TYR A 15 -26.37 -21.86 -9.75
CA TYR A 15 -25.73 -23.18 -9.60
C TYR A 15 -24.57 -23.22 -8.59
N SER A 16 -24.49 -22.24 -7.67
CA SER A 16 -23.47 -22.26 -6.62
C SER A 16 -23.62 -23.47 -5.72
N ASP A 17 -22.54 -24.21 -5.50
CA ASP A 17 -22.44 -25.36 -4.60
C ASP A 17 -21.50 -25.07 -3.40
N LEU A 18 -21.08 -23.81 -3.24
CA LEU A 18 -20.27 -23.32 -2.15
C LEU A 18 -20.70 -21.90 -1.75
N THR A 19 -20.81 -21.65 -0.45
CA THR A 19 -20.94 -20.30 0.10
C THR A 19 -19.67 -19.96 0.85
N ILE A 20 -19.05 -18.83 0.50
CA ILE A 20 -17.97 -18.21 1.26
C ILE A 20 -18.58 -17.00 1.94
N ILE A 21 -18.56 -16.94 3.26
CA ILE A 21 -18.93 -15.71 3.96
C ILE A 21 -17.63 -14.91 4.13
N ALA A 22 -17.57 -13.64 3.72
CA ALA A 22 -16.43 -12.76 3.98
C ALA A 22 -16.88 -11.41 4.54
N SER A 23 -16.40 -11.05 5.73
CA SER A 23 -16.79 -9.80 6.42
C SER A 23 -18.30 -9.69 6.65
N GLY A 24 -18.96 -10.81 6.93
CA GLY A 24 -20.43 -10.87 7.05
C GLY A 24 -21.18 -10.82 5.72
N VAL A 25 -20.48 -10.68 4.58
CA VAL A 25 -21.08 -10.73 3.24
C VAL A 25 -21.05 -12.16 2.73
N HIS A 26 -22.15 -12.63 2.13
CA HIS A 26 -22.26 -13.99 1.61
C HIS A 26 -21.95 -14.02 0.11
N PHE A 27 -20.93 -14.78 -0.29
CA PHE A 27 -20.53 -15.00 -1.67
C PHE A 27 -20.94 -16.41 -2.09
N LYS A 28 -21.89 -16.49 -3.03
CA LYS A 28 -22.29 -17.73 -3.68
C LYS A 28 -21.31 -18.04 -4.82
N VAL A 29 -20.59 -19.13 -4.72
CA VAL A 29 -19.51 -19.49 -5.65
C VAL A 29 -19.56 -20.98 -6.00
N HIS A 30 -18.71 -21.39 -6.95
CA HIS A 30 -18.66 -22.77 -7.44
C HIS A 30 -17.36 -23.46 -7.01
N ARG A 31 -17.48 -24.65 -6.41
CA ARG A 31 -16.33 -25.46 -5.96
C ARG A 31 -15.39 -25.76 -7.11
N CYS A 32 -15.91 -26.09 -8.29
CA CYS A 32 -15.09 -26.39 -9.46
C CYS A 32 -14.24 -25.20 -9.91
N ILE A 33 -14.73 -23.97 -9.74
CA ILE A 33 -13.99 -22.74 -10.04
C ILE A 33 -12.97 -22.48 -8.93
N VAL A 34 -13.43 -22.37 -7.68
CA VAL A 34 -12.58 -22.01 -6.53
C VAL A 34 -11.45 -23.02 -6.31
N PHE A 35 -11.74 -24.32 -6.35
CA PHE A 35 -10.75 -25.37 -6.12
C PHE A 35 -9.77 -25.54 -7.28
N SER A 36 -10.13 -25.11 -8.49
CA SER A 36 -9.18 -25.08 -9.61
C SER A 36 -8.10 -24.01 -9.43
N GLN A 37 -8.44 -22.91 -8.76
CA GLN A 37 -7.55 -21.75 -8.54
C GLN A 37 -6.73 -21.85 -7.26
N CYS A 38 -7.13 -22.72 -6.32
CA CYS A 38 -6.45 -22.85 -5.04
C CYS A 38 -6.44 -24.30 -4.54
N GLU A 39 -5.26 -24.93 -4.60
CA GLU A 39 -5.09 -26.30 -4.11
C GLU A 39 -5.27 -26.42 -2.60
N ALA A 40 -4.93 -25.38 -1.84
CA ALA A 40 -5.13 -25.39 -0.39
C ALA A 40 -6.61 -25.58 -0.03
N TRP A 41 -7.53 -25.15 -0.90
CA TRP A 41 -8.96 -25.28 -0.70
C TRP A 41 -9.50 -26.66 -1.07
N LYS A 42 -8.78 -27.45 -1.88
CA LYS A 42 -9.17 -28.84 -2.20
C LYS A 42 -9.17 -29.74 -0.96
N ASN A 43 -8.27 -29.47 -0.01
CA ASN A 43 -8.10 -30.28 1.21
C ASN A 43 -8.97 -29.81 2.37
N LEU A 44 -9.66 -28.68 2.21
CA LEU A 44 -10.56 -28.17 3.22
C LEU A 44 -11.97 -28.75 2.91
N ALA A 45 -12.46 -29.63 3.78
CA ALA A 45 -13.79 -30.22 3.66
C ALA A 45 -14.77 -29.43 4.55
N GLY A 46 -15.57 -28.51 3.98
CA GLY A 46 -16.62 -27.79 4.72
C GLY A 46 -17.08 -26.46 4.09
N GLU A 47 -18.10 -25.83 4.67
CA GLU A 47 -18.53 -24.44 4.40
C GLU A 47 -17.60 -23.44 5.11
N TYR A 48 -17.33 -22.28 4.49
CA TYR A 48 -16.36 -21.29 5.00
C TYR A 48 -16.99 -19.98 5.45
N MET A 49 -16.59 -19.53 6.64
CA MET A 49 -16.85 -18.19 7.14
C MET A 49 -15.53 -17.46 7.43
N TYR A 50 -15.28 -16.43 6.62
CA TYR A 50 -14.23 -15.44 6.73
C TYR A 50 -14.83 -14.22 7.44
N SER A 51 -14.46 -13.98 8.70
CA SER A 51 -14.88 -12.77 9.40
C SER A 51 -13.83 -11.68 9.14
N GLY A 52 -14.13 -10.72 8.26
CA GLY A 52 -13.21 -9.62 7.92
C GLY A 52 -13.23 -8.46 8.90
N THR A 53 -13.35 -8.74 10.20
CA THR A 53 -13.05 -7.74 11.23
C THR A 53 -11.55 -7.77 11.52
N TYR A 54 -10.73 -7.14 10.67
CA TYR A 54 -9.33 -6.64 10.83
C TYR A 54 -8.32 -7.30 11.80
N VAL A 55 -8.59 -8.48 12.34
CA VAL A 55 -7.77 -9.17 13.32
C VAL A 55 -7.81 -10.64 12.93
N THR A 56 -6.62 -11.16 12.65
CA THR A 56 -6.33 -12.58 12.46
C THR A 56 -6.63 -13.37 13.73
N GLU A 57 -7.89 -13.52 14.09
CA GLU A 57 -8.33 -14.47 15.12
C GLU A 57 -9.27 -15.49 14.47
N ASN A 58 -8.69 -16.67 14.25
CA ASN A 58 -9.34 -17.97 14.10
C ASN A 58 -10.54 -18.03 13.15
N ILE A 59 -10.29 -18.56 11.95
CA ILE A 59 -11.34 -19.09 11.07
C ILE A 59 -12.08 -20.19 11.86
N ARG A 60 -13.25 -19.86 12.41
CA ARG A 60 -14.11 -20.81 13.12
C ARG A 60 -15.18 -21.32 12.17
N CYS A 61 -15.03 -22.57 11.74
CA CYS A 61 -15.98 -23.24 10.87
C CYS A 61 -17.15 -23.80 11.68
N HIS A 62 -18.38 -23.47 11.27
CA HIS A 62 -19.58 -24.20 11.67
C HIS A 62 -20.14 -24.90 10.44
N VAL A 63 -20.22 -26.24 10.50
CA VAL A 63 -20.90 -27.04 9.48
C VAL A 63 -22.39 -27.04 9.82
N LYS A 64 -23.22 -26.37 9.03
CA LYS A 64 -24.65 -26.63 9.06
C LYS A 64 -24.88 -27.84 8.15
N LYS A 65 -25.30 -28.97 8.72
CA LYS A 65 -25.70 -30.12 7.89
C LYS A 65 -26.79 -29.65 6.91
N PRO A 66 -26.72 -30.02 5.63
CA PRO A 66 -27.82 -29.76 4.72
C PRO A 66 -29.06 -30.40 5.33
N THR A 67 -30.10 -29.59 5.57
CA THR A 67 -31.42 -30.10 5.92
C THR A 67 -31.87 -30.94 4.73
N GLN A 68 -31.72 -32.26 4.83
CA GLN A 68 -32.30 -33.16 3.86
C GLN A 68 -33.82 -32.97 3.97
N THR A 69 -34.41 -32.26 3.01
CA THR A 69 -35.84 -32.30 2.76
C THR A 69 -36.15 -33.71 2.26
N GLY A 70 -36.30 -34.62 3.21
CA GLY A 70 -36.91 -35.92 2.98
C GLY A 70 -38.31 -35.68 2.44
N GLY A 71 -38.54 -36.10 1.20
CA GLY A 71 -39.87 -36.15 0.62
C GLY A 71 -40.68 -37.21 1.35
N ASP A 72 -41.52 -36.77 2.29
CA ASP A 72 -42.61 -37.59 2.79
C ASP A 72 -43.93 -37.00 2.30
N SER A 73 -44.52 -37.74 1.37
CA SER A 73 -45.88 -37.57 0.89
C SER A 73 -46.86 -37.99 1.98
N GLY A 74 -47.64 -37.04 2.51
CA GLY A 74 -48.71 -37.35 3.46
C GLY A 74 -49.76 -36.25 3.51
N LYS A 75 -50.87 -36.47 2.81
CA LYS A 75 -52.12 -35.67 2.89
C LYS A 75 -52.53 -35.47 4.36
N THR A 76 -53.11 -34.32 4.70
CA THR A 76 -54.47 -34.17 5.29
C THR A 76 -54.72 -32.68 5.62
N ASP A 77 -55.93 -32.23 5.28
CA ASP A 77 -56.51 -30.92 5.53
C ASP A 77 -56.46 -30.45 7.00
N LYS A 78 -56.24 -29.15 7.23
CA LYS A 78 -57.23 -28.24 7.84
C LYS A 78 -56.65 -26.84 8.11
N SER A 79 -57.43 -25.87 7.68
CA SER A 79 -57.47 -24.43 8.02
C SER A 79 -57.03 -24.09 9.46
N SER A 80 -56.22 -23.03 9.62
CA SER A 80 -56.67 -21.77 10.26
C SER A 80 -55.53 -20.77 10.47
N ALA A 81 -55.94 -19.51 10.58
CA ALA A 81 -55.25 -18.38 11.20
C ALA A 81 -54.13 -17.70 10.39
N VAL A 82 -54.58 -16.64 9.72
CA VAL A 82 -53.81 -15.46 9.34
C VAL A 82 -52.95 -15.00 10.52
N ALA A 83 -51.66 -15.32 10.48
CA ALA A 83 -50.63 -14.56 11.16
C ALA A 83 -50.04 -13.62 10.11
N ASN A 84 -50.16 -12.32 10.36
CA ASN A 84 -49.45 -11.30 9.61
C ASN A 84 -47.96 -11.51 9.85
N ASP A 85 -47.33 -12.31 8.99
CA ASP A 85 -45.90 -12.44 8.93
C ASP A 85 -45.36 -11.08 8.52
N SER A 86 -44.63 -10.48 9.44
CA SER A 86 -43.82 -9.30 9.22
C SER A 86 -42.99 -9.55 7.98
N GLN A 87 -43.39 -8.87 6.91
CA GLN A 87 -42.64 -8.75 5.69
C GLN A 87 -41.36 -8.01 6.09
N ASP A 88 -40.36 -8.77 6.54
CA ASP A 88 -38.98 -8.33 6.65
C ASP A 88 -38.64 -7.86 5.25
N HIS A 89 -38.74 -6.54 5.09
CA HIS A 89 -38.09 -5.80 4.04
C HIS A 89 -36.61 -6.19 4.15
N LEU A 90 -36.24 -7.26 3.44
CA LEU A 90 -34.95 -7.40 2.81
C LEU A 90 -34.79 -6.13 2.01
N SER A 91 -34.26 -5.13 2.70
CA SER A 91 -33.61 -3.97 2.16
C SER A 91 -32.82 -4.49 0.98
N SER A 92 -33.40 -4.28 -0.20
CA SER A 92 -32.66 -4.13 -1.43
C SER A 92 -31.75 -2.94 -1.17
N HIS A 93 -30.68 -3.17 -0.40
CA HIS A 93 -29.50 -2.35 -0.37
C HIS A 93 -29.05 -2.36 -1.81
N GLY A 94 -29.55 -1.35 -2.54
CA GLY A 94 -29.14 -1.04 -3.88
C GLY A 94 -27.63 -1.07 -3.83
N SER A 95 -27.09 -2.05 -4.55
CA SER A 95 -25.67 -2.32 -4.74
C SER A 95 -24.83 -1.17 -4.18
N ASP A 96 -24.45 -1.27 -2.90
CA ASP A 96 -23.26 -0.62 -2.40
C ASP A 96 -22.17 -1.30 -3.21
N LYS A 97 -21.98 -0.76 -4.41
CA LYS A 97 -20.94 -1.09 -5.33
C LYS A 97 -19.72 -0.76 -4.50
N LEU A 98 -19.18 -1.78 -3.82
CA LEU A 98 -17.95 -1.70 -3.05
C LEU A 98 -16.98 -1.02 -3.99
N SER A 99 -16.81 0.28 -3.78
CA SER A 99 -15.99 1.11 -4.63
C SER A 99 -14.59 0.73 -4.24
N TYR A 100 -14.06 -0.24 -4.97
CA TYR A 100 -12.64 -0.61 -4.91
C TYR A 100 -11.76 0.51 -5.50
N GLU A 101 -12.33 1.69 -5.80
CA GLU A 101 -11.58 2.85 -6.29
C GLU A 101 -10.61 3.35 -5.22
N ASP A 102 -10.91 3.12 -3.93
CA ASP A 102 -9.93 3.21 -2.85
C ASP A 102 -9.12 1.92 -2.74
N HIS A 103 -8.17 1.73 -3.66
CA HIS A 103 -7.17 0.66 -3.55
C HIS A 103 -6.31 0.87 -2.30
N SER A 104 -6.75 0.32 -1.17
CA SER A 104 -5.93 0.26 0.04
C SER A 104 -4.67 -0.56 -0.25
N MET A 105 -3.51 0.09 -0.14
CA MET A 105 -2.21 -0.59 -0.27
C MET A 105 -2.08 -1.73 0.74
N LEU A 106 -2.59 -1.52 1.95
CA LEU A 106 -2.59 -2.54 2.99
C LEU A 106 -3.43 -3.75 2.57
N LEU A 107 -4.62 -3.54 2.00
CA LEU A 107 -5.43 -4.62 1.46
C LEU A 107 -4.68 -5.40 0.38
N SER A 108 -4.02 -4.70 -0.55
CA SER A 108 -3.23 -5.35 -1.61
C SER A 108 -2.08 -6.19 -1.03
N ALA A 109 -1.40 -5.69 0.00
CA ALA A 109 -0.36 -6.45 0.72
C ALA A 109 -0.93 -7.67 1.46
N CYS A 110 -2.08 -7.53 2.13
CA CYS A 110 -2.75 -8.66 2.78
C CYS A 110 -3.15 -9.73 1.77
N VAL A 111 -3.78 -9.34 0.65
CA VAL A 111 -4.15 -10.27 -0.44
C VAL A 111 -2.92 -10.97 -1.00
N MET A 112 -1.81 -10.24 -1.21
CA MET A 112 -0.55 -10.82 -1.68
C MET A 112 0.02 -11.86 -0.68
N ILE A 113 -0.02 -11.59 0.63
CA ILE A 113 0.44 -12.50 1.68
C ILE A 113 -0.44 -13.75 1.76
N ASP A 114 -1.75 -13.57 1.76
CA ASP A 114 -2.68 -14.69 1.81
C ASP A 114 -2.61 -15.54 0.53
N ALA A 115 -2.51 -14.91 -0.64
CA ALA A 115 -2.34 -15.61 -1.90
C ALA A 115 -1.11 -16.53 -1.88
N LYS A 116 0.05 -16.04 -1.39
CA LYS A 116 1.25 -16.87 -1.22
C LYS A 116 1.03 -18.02 -0.24
N LYS A 117 0.43 -17.72 0.92
CA LYS A 117 0.10 -18.72 1.95
C LYS A 117 -0.79 -19.84 1.39
N PHE A 118 -1.73 -19.51 0.52
CA PHE A 118 -2.64 -20.46 -0.13
C PHE A 118 -2.14 -20.98 -1.49
N LYS A 119 -0.91 -20.64 -1.90
CA LYS A 119 -0.29 -21.03 -3.18
C LYS A 119 -1.07 -20.58 -4.43
N MET A 120 -1.78 -19.45 -4.35
CA MET A 120 -2.50 -18.82 -5.46
C MET A 120 -1.58 -17.89 -6.26
N LYS A 121 -0.68 -18.46 -7.07
CA LYS A 121 0.39 -17.71 -7.75
C LYS A 121 -0.10 -16.53 -8.60
N ASP A 122 -1.18 -16.70 -9.36
CA ASP A 122 -1.69 -15.64 -10.23
C ASP A 122 -2.22 -14.45 -9.43
N LEU A 123 -2.91 -14.71 -8.32
CA LEU A 123 -3.42 -13.68 -7.42
C LEU A 123 -2.28 -12.96 -6.69
N GLU A 124 -1.27 -13.71 -6.23
CA GLU A 124 -0.06 -13.16 -5.62
C GLU A 124 0.64 -12.19 -6.59
N ILE A 125 0.84 -12.59 -7.84
CA ILE A 125 1.45 -11.76 -8.87
C ILE A 125 0.61 -10.51 -9.16
N GLN A 126 -0.71 -10.65 -9.29
CA GLN A 126 -1.60 -9.51 -9.54
C GLN A 126 -1.57 -8.50 -8.39
N ALA A 127 -1.70 -8.98 -7.15
CA ALA A 127 -1.67 -8.13 -5.96
C ALA A 127 -0.30 -7.44 -5.80
N LYS A 128 0.80 -8.16 -6.02
CA LYS A 128 2.17 -7.62 -6.05
C LYS A 128 2.31 -6.50 -7.08
N ASN A 129 1.88 -6.73 -8.32
CA ASN A 129 2.00 -5.76 -9.40
C ASN A 129 1.15 -4.51 -9.14
N ALA A 130 -0.08 -4.68 -8.66
CA ALA A 130 -0.94 -3.56 -8.28
C ALA A 130 -0.31 -2.72 -7.17
N LEU A 131 0.22 -3.38 -6.13
CA LEU A 131 0.88 -2.72 -5.01
C LEU A 131 2.11 -1.92 -5.45
N VAL A 132 2.99 -2.51 -6.25
CA VAL A 132 4.19 -1.83 -6.77
C VAL A 132 3.85 -0.66 -7.70
N ALA A 133 2.76 -0.75 -8.46
CA ALA A 133 2.31 0.32 -9.34
C ALA A 133 1.74 1.53 -8.57
N VAL A 134 0.97 1.29 -7.51
CA VAL A 134 0.28 2.34 -6.75
C VAL A 134 1.15 2.93 -5.64
N ALA A 135 2.04 2.15 -5.02
CA ALA A 135 2.82 2.60 -3.86
C ALA A 135 3.60 3.92 -4.06
N PRO A 136 4.25 4.19 -5.22
CA PRO A 136 4.99 5.44 -5.41
C PRO A 136 4.13 6.71 -5.39
N SER A 137 2.83 6.64 -5.69
CA SER A 137 1.92 7.80 -5.61
C SER A 137 1.33 8.00 -4.21
N LEU A 138 1.37 6.96 -3.37
CA LEU A 138 0.77 6.95 -2.03
C LEU A 138 1.81 6.94 -0.91
N THR A 139 3.05 7.37 -1.16
CA THR A 139 4.09 7.39 -0.12
C THR A 139 3.73 8.27 1.07
N GLU A 140 2.92 9.32 0.87
CA GLU A 140 2.44 10.20 1.95
C GLU A 140 1.21 9.67 2.71
N HIS A 141 0.63 8.56 2.26
CA HIS A 141 -0.52 7.94 2.94
C HIS A 141 -0.12 7.41 4.34
N ALA A 142 -1.07 7.43 5.29
CA ALA A 142 -0.85 6.97 6.66
C ALA A 142 -0.47 5.48 6.69
N ASP A 143 -1.17 4.66 5.90
CA ASP A 143 -0.97 3.20 5.85
C ASP A 143 0.32 2.77 5.14
N PHE A 144 1.03 3.68 4.48
CA PHE A 144 2.19 3.34 3.67
C PHE A 144 3.29 2.64 4.50
N ILE A 145 3.60 3.18 5.68
CA ILE A 145 4.61 2.63 6.58
C ILE A 145 4.16 1.27 7.14
N PHE A 146 2.90 1.19 7.59
CA PHE A 146 2.33 -0.07 8.09
C PHE A 146 2.32 -1.17 7.03
N THR A 147 2.05 -0.80 5.78
CA THR A 147 2.07 -1.73 4.64
C THR A 147 3.47 -2.31 4.44
N ILE A 148 4.51 -1.48 4.50
CA ILE A 148 5.91 -1.95 4.40
C ILE A 148 6.26 -2.90 5.54
N GLU A 149 5.97 -2.50 6.78
CA GLU A 149 6.25 -3.34 7.94
C GLU A 149 5.51 -4.68 7.87
N HIS A 150 4.26 -4.66 7.38
CA HIS A 150 3.47 -5.86 7.18
C HIS A 150 4.11 -6.80 6.14
N ILE A 151 4.56 -6.26 5.00
CA ILE A 151 5.26 -7.07 3.98
C ILE A 151 6.54 -7.66 4.56
N LEU A 152 7.41 -6.85 5.19
CA LEU A 152 8.69 -7.33 5.72
C LEU A 152 8.51 -8.38 6.83
N LYS A 153 7.45 -8.27 7.62
CA LYS A 153 7.13 -9.23 8.68
C LYS A 153 6.70 -10.60 8.12
N HIS A 154 5.94 -10.60 7.03
CA HIS A 154 5.30 -11.81 6.48
C HIS A 154 6.02 -12.41 5.25
N TYR A 155 6.76 -11.60 4.50
CA TYR A 155 7.70 -12.01 3.45
C TYR A 155 9.13 -11.78 3.96
N GLN A 156 9.66 -12.77 4.67
CA GLN A 156 11.03 -12.73 5.22
C GLN A 156 12.11 -13.15 4.20
N ASP A 157 11.70 -13.46 2.98
CA ASP A 157 12.61 -13.78 1.89
C ASP A 157 13.09 -12.52 1.16
N HIS A 158 14.08 -12.71 0.28
CA HIS A 158 14.58 -11.64 -0.57
C HIS A 158 13.48 -11.05 -1.45
N GLU A 159 12.43 -11.81 -1.76
CA GLU A 159 11.29 -11.31 -2.55
C GLU A 159 10.53 -10.21 -1.81
N GLY A 160 10.24 -10.38 -0.52
CA GLY A 160 9.62 -9.33 0.31
C GLY A 160 10.41 -8.03 0.31
N LEU A 161 11.73 -8.15 0.46
CA LEU A 161 12.63 -7.00 0.41
C LEU A 161 12.61 -6.31 -0.97
N ASP A 162 12.67 -7.07 -2.06
CA ASP A 162 12.60 -6.53 -3.43
C ASP A 162 11.30 -5.76 -3.67
N ILE A 163 10.16 -6.32 -3.25
CA ILE A 163 8.85 -5.66 -3.36
C ILE A 163 8.88 -4.29 -2.67
N VAL A 164 9.33 -4.27 -1.42
CA VAL A 164 9.42 -3.04 -0.62
C VAL A 164 10.37 -2.01 -1.24
N LEU A 165 11.52 -2.47 -1.75
CA LEU A 165 12.47 -1.60 -2.44
C LEU A 165 11.85 -0.98 -3.69
N ARG A 166 11.10 -1.74 -4.48
CA ARG A 166 10.41 -1.22 -5.68
C ARG A 166 9.31 -0.22 -5.34
N MET A 167 8.63 -0.40 -4.21
CA MET A 167 7.65 0.57 -3.70
C MET A 167 8.30 1.90 -3.26
N ILE A 168 9.46 1.84 -2.60
CA ILE A 168 10.09 2.98 -1.93
C ILE A 168 11.03 3.78 -2.84
N ARG A 169 11.87 3.09 -3.63
CA ARG A 169 12.99 3.67 -4.40
C ARG A 169 12.61 4.90 -5.23
N PRO A 170 11.46 4.94 -5.96
CA PRO A 170 11.12 6.07 -6.82
C PRO A 170 11.02 7.43 -6.08
N LYS A 171 10.65 7.40 -4.80
CA LYS A 171 10.45 8.61 -3.99
C LYS A 171 11.54 8.81 -2.93
N PHE A 172 12.21 7.75 -2.49
CA PHE A 172 13.19 7.81 -1.40
C PHE A 172 14.33 8.81 -1.63
N LEU A 173 14.95 8.77 -2.82
CA LEU A 173 16.08 9.66 -3.15
C LEU A 173 15.65 11.14 -3.21
N LYS A 174 14.40 11.39 -3.60
CA LYS A 174 13.87 12.74 -3.86
C LYS A 174 13.25 13.39 -2.62
N SER A 175 12.67 12.61 -1.72
CA SER A 175 11.91 13.11 -0.56
C SER A 175 12.67 12.93 0.74
N LEU A 176 13.04 14.05 1.39
CA LEU A 176 13.59 14.02 2.76
C LEU A 176 12.55 13.56 3.78
N GLY A 177 11.27 13.92 3.59
CA GLY A 177 10.17 13.50 4.47
C GLY A 177 10.02 11.98 4.48
N MET A 178 10.07 11.36 3.30
CA MET A 178 10.04 9.91 3.14
C MET A 178 11.20 9.22 3.88
N ARG A 179 12.43 9.74 3.74
CA ARG A 179 13.61 9.22 4.45
C ARG A 179 13.45 9.27 5.97
N ARG A 180 12.90 10.37 6.50
CA ARG A 180 12.61 10.51 7.94
C ARG A 180 11.56 9.51 8.41
N ARG A 181 10.47 9.34 7.68
CA ARG A 181 9.38 8.40 8.02
C ARG A 181 9.84 6.95 8.02
N LEU A 182 10.72 6.58 7.08
CA LEU A 182 11.29 5.23 7.01
C LEU A 182 12.38 4.94 8.06
N GLN A 183 12.87 5.94 8.80
CA GLN A 183 14.00 5.75 9.70
C GLN A 183 13.74 4.68 10.76
N ALA A 184 12.52 4.61 11.31
CA ALA A 184 12.15 3.57 12.27
C ALA A 184 12.14 2.18 11.62
N VAL A 185 11.54 2.05 10.43
CA VAL A 185 11.48 0.79 9.68
C VAL A 185 12.88 0.29 9.32
N MET A 186 13.76 1.18 8.86
CA MET A 186 15.15 0.87 8.50
C MET A 186 15.97 0.42 9.71
N LYS A 187 15.72 0.97 10.91
CA LYS A 187 16.34 0.51 12.15
C LYS A 187 15.90 -0.92 12.51
N SER A 188 14.62 -1.23 12.31
CA SER A 188 14.07 -2.58 12.55
C SER A 188 14.48 -3.60 11.48
N HIS A 189 14.81 -3.14 10.26
CA HIS A 189 15.15 -3.98 9.12
C HIS A 189 16.47 -3.52 8.46
N PRO A 190 17.64 -3.94 9.01
CA PRO A 190 18.94 -3.46 8.54
C PRO A 190 19.23 -3.74 7.06
N GLN A 191 18.72 -4.84 6.50
CA GLN A 191 18.88 -5.17 5.08
C GLN A 191 18.24 -4.11 4.18
N LEU A 192 17.05 -3.62 4.54
CA LEU A 192 16.40 -2.51 3.85
C LEU A 192 17.23 -1.22 3.95
N ALA A 193 17.82 -0.97 5.11
CA ALA A 193 18.65 0.21 5.31
C ALA A 193 19.88 0.21 4.38
N MET A 194 20.58 -0.92 4.30
CA MET A 194 21.75 -1.08 3.43
C MET A 194 21.41 -0.81 1.96
N GLU A 195 20.36 -1.47 1.45
CA GLU A 195 19.91 -1.36 0.05
C GLU A 195 19.40 0.04 -0.35
N LEU A 196 18.96 0.84 0.62
CA LEU A 196 18.49 2.21 0.38
C LEU A 196 19.59 3.26 0.56
N ILE A 197 20.55 3.03 1.46
CA ILE A 197 21.62 3.98 1.77
C ILE A 197 22.81 3.83 0.81
N GLU A 198 23.13 2.62 0.36
CA GLU A 198 24.26 2.38 -0.54
C GLU A 198 24.23 3.26 -1.81
N PRO A 199 23.09 3.40 -2.53
CA PRO A 199 23.01 4.32 -3.66
C PRO A 199 23.25 5.79 -3.29
N LEU A 200 22.86 6.21 -2.09
CA LEU A 200 23.06 7.59 -1.61
C LEU A 200 24.54 7.88 -1.33
N VAL A 201 25.26 6.93 -0.75
CA VAL A 201 26.71 7.07 -0.50
C VAL A 201 27.46 7.17 -1.81
N LEU A 202 27.16 6.31 -2.78
CA LEU A 202 27.77 6.35 -4.11
C LEU A 202 27.48 7.66 -4.87
N GLU A 203 26.30 8.26 -4.70
CA GLU A 203 25.99 9.58 -5.27
C GLU A 203 26.76 10.71 -4.59
N LEU A 204 26.99 10.63 -3.28
CA LEU A 204 27.79 11.61 -2.53
C LEU A 204 29.25 11.56 -2.97
N ASP A 205 29.85 10.37 -3.06
CA ASP A 205 31.24 10.19 -3.49
C ASP A 205 31.48 10.76 -4.90
N LYS A 206 30.54 10.53 -5.83
CA LYS A 206 30.59 11.08 -7.20
C LYS A 206 30.56 12.61 -7.20
N ARG A 207 29.76 13.23 -6.33
CA ARG A 207 29.69 14.69 -6.22
C ARG A 207 30.98 15.26 -5.65
N GLU A 208 31.57 14.60 -4.65
CA GLU A 208 32.82 15.03 -4.04
C GLU A 208 33.98 15.00 -5.04
N MET A 209 34.15 13.90 -5.78
CA MET A 209 35.19 13.82 -6.83
C MET A 209 34.99 14.88 -7.93
N GLY A 210 33.75 15.16 -8.34
CA GLY A 210 33.45 16.20 -9.33
C GLY A 210 33.87 17.60 -8.90
N HIS A 211 33.80 17.93 -7.60
CA HIS A 211 34.21 19.24 -7.07
C HIS A 211 35.73 19.38 -7.00
N THR A 212 36.45 18.30 -6.71
CA THR A 212 37.93 18.35 -6.67
C THR A 212 38.55 18.64 -8.04
N HIS A 213 37.96 18.12 -9.12
CA HIS A 213 38.42 18.40 -10.49
C HIS A 213 38.19 19.85 -10.93
N THR A 214 37.06 20.46 -10.55
CA THR A 214 36.77 21.86 -10.91
C THR A 214 37.61 22.86 -10.10
N ALA A 215 37.93 22.56 -8.84
CA ALA A 215 38.82 23.39 -8.02
C ALA A 215 40.29 23.36 -8.51
N GLN A 216 40.74 22.22 -9.04
CA GLN A 216 42.10 22.07 -9.55
C GLN A 216 42.32 22.84 -10.88
N ASP A 217 41.32 22.88 -11.76
CA ASP A 217 41.39 23.62 -13.04
C ASP A 217 41.37 25.16 -12.83
N GLN A 218 40.63 25.66 -11.83
CA GLN A 218 40.64 27.09 -11.51
C GLN A 218 41.99 27.55 -10.95
N HIS A 219 42.69 26.71 -10.19
CA HIS A 219 44.04 27.03 -9.70
C HIS A 219 45.11 26.98 -10.79
N THR A 220 44.89 26.26 -11.89
CA THR A 220 45.83 26.22 -13.02
C THR A 220 45.66 27.41 -13.99
N MET A 221 44.47 28.00 -14.09
CA MET A 221 44.28 29.24 -14.87
C MET A 221 44.91 30.46 -14.19
N ILE A 222 44.86 30.58 -12.86
CA ILE A 222 45.41 31.76 -12.15
C ILE A 222 46.96 31.81 -12.21
N LYS A 223 47.64 30.69 -12.46
CA LYS A 223 49.11 30.66 -12.57
C LYS A 223 49.66 30.96 -13.97
N ARG A 224 48.83 31.13 -15.00
CA ARG A 224 49.32 31.42 -16.36
C ARG A 224 49.46 32.90 -16.69
N ASP A 225 48.86 33.79 -15.91
CA ASP A 225 48.86 35.24 -16.20
C ASP A 225 49.85 36.05 -15.37
N TYR A 226 50.67 35.41 -14.51
CA TYR A 226 51.69 36.07 -13.68
C TYR A 226 53.13 35.94 -14.21
N ALA A 227 53.29 35.69 -15.51
CA ALA A 227 54.58 35.67 -16.19
C ALA A 227 54.62 36.69 -17.33
N GLY A 228 54.56 37.98 -16.98
CA GLY A 228 55.00 39.06 -17.86
C GLY A 228 54.03 40.22 -17.98
N SER A 229 54.14 41.20 -17.07
CA SER A 229 54.21 42.62 -17.44
C SER A 229 54.40 43.46 -16.18
N SER A 230 55.65 43.86 -15.93
CA SER A 230 55.97 44.94 -15.01
C SER A 230 56.08 46.21 -15.84
N THR A 231 55.05 47.05 -15.84
CA THR A 231 55.19 48.46 -16.23
C THR A 231 54.36 49.30 -15.26
N ALA A 232 55.07 50.10 -14.47
CA ALA A 232 54.49 51.05 -13.55
C ALA A 232 53.79 52.18 -14.33
N VAL A 233 52.49 52.39 -14.07
CA VAL A 233 51.79 53.64 -14.38
C VAL A 233 50.81 53.93 -13.24
N ALA A 234 50.84 55.17 -12.77
CA ALA A 234 50.08 55.71 -11.66
C ALA A 234 48.64 56.09 -12.05
N GLY A 235 47.68 55.75 -11.16
CA GLY A 235 46.34 56.34 -11.02
C GLY A 235 45.28 55.98 -12.08
N PRO A 236 43.97 56.22 -11.84
CA PRO A 236 43.30 56.81 -10.66
C PRO A 236 42.26 55.88 -9.99
N GLN A 237 41.77 56.29 -8.82
CA GLN A 237 40.72 55.65 -8.01
C GLN A 237 39.41 55.38 -8.78
N PRO A 238 38.70 54.27 -8.49
CA PRO A 238 37.28 54.16 -8.78
C PRO A 238 36.42 54.43 -7.54
N ALA A 239 35.30 55.09 -7.81
CA ALA A 239 34.32 55.57 -6.86
C ALA A 239 33.63 54.45 -6.07
N SER A 240 33.36 54.74 -4.79
CA SER A 240 32.48 53.98 -3.90
C SER A 240 31.10 53.77 -4.50
N ILE A 241 30.77 52.53 -4.81
CA ILE A 241 29.39 52.10 -5.06
C ILE A 241 28.79 51.70 -3.71
N GLN A 242 27.91 52.54 -3.19
CA GLN A 242 27.00 52.19 -2.09
C GLN A 242 26.01 51.14 -2.61
N GLN A 243 26.16 49.89 -2.17
CA GLN A 243 25.11 48.88 -2.30
C GLN A 243 24.18 48.98 -1.07
N GLU A 244 23.00 49.52 -1.33
CA GLU A 244 21.85 49.58 -0.43
C GLU A 244 21.32 48.16 -0.18
N SER A 245 21.62 47.61 1.00
CA SER A 245 21.13 46.31 1.44
C SER A 245 19.69 46.45 1.94
N LYS A 246 18.72 46.21 1.05
CA LYS A 246 17.31 46.01 1.40
C LYS A 246 17.16 44.66 2.11
N ARG A 247 16.97 44.71 3.44
CA ARG A 247 16.45 43.58 4.23
C ARG A 247 15.01 43.28 3.80
N PRO A 248 14.62 42.00 3.59
CA PRO A 248 13.22 41.63 3.61
C PRO A 248 12.71 41.58 5.05
N ASN A 249 11.53 42.17 5.26
CA ASN A 249 10.74 42.09 6.48
C ASN A 249 10.49 40.63 6.88
N GLU A 250 10.79 40.31 8.14
CA GLU A 250 10.24 39.14 8.82
C GLU A 250 8.81 39.49 9.23
N GLU A 251 7.85 38.88 8.54
CA GLU A 251 6.43 38.96 8.84
C GLU A 251 6.08 37.88 9.88
N GLU A 252 5.75 38.39 11.07
CA GLU A 252 4.72 37.90 12.01
C GLU A 252 4.43 36.39 12.07
N LEU A 253 5.05 35.74 13.07
CA LEU A 253 4.66 34.43 13.56
C LEU A 253 3.48 34.58 14.52
N GLU A 254 2.24 34.51 14.00
CA GLU A 254 1.03 34.38 14.80
C GLU A 254 1.04 33.05 15.60
N LYS A 255 0.91 33.18 16.93
CA LYS A 255 0.64 32.05 17.85
C LYS A 255 -0.84 31.69 17.78
N PRO A 256 -1.22 30.42 17.57
CA PRO A 256 -2.57 29.99 17.92
C PRO A 256 -2.66 29.67 19.43
N GLU A 257 -3.49 30.44 20.13
CA GLU A 257 -4.00 30.14 21.45
C GLU A 257 -4.84 28.86 21.42
N ASN A 258 -4.35 27.78 22.04
CA ASN A 258 -5.15 26.58 22.26
C ASN A 258 -5.94 26.69 23.58
N LYS A 259 -7.21 27.05 23.42
CA LYS A 259 -8.23 27.09 24.47
C LYS A 259 -8.74 25.67 24.76
N ILE A 260 -8.16 25.02 25.76
CA ILE A 260 -8.66 23.74 26.29
C ILE A 260 -9.94 24.01 27.09
N ARG A 261 -11.10 23.74 26.47
CA ARG A 261 -12.37 23.52 27.19
C ARG A 261 -12.40 22.07 27.68
N ARG A 262 -12.25 21.88 28.99
CA ARG A 262 -12.72 20.67 29.69
C ARG A 262 -14.23 20.80 29.87
N THR A 263 -15.00 19.95 29.21
CA THR A 263 -16.35 19.58 29.63
C THR A 263 -16.31 18.14 30.07
N GLY A 264 -16.71 17.92 31.32
CA GLY A 264 -16.80 16.59 31.92
C GLY A 264 -17.98 15.80 31.38
N ASN A 265 -17.86 14.48 31.54
CA ASN A 265 -18.86 13.57 32.08
C ASN A 265 -18.13 12.34 32.61
#